data_AF-A0A327Z9P4-F1
#
_entry.id   AF-A0A327Z9P4-F1
#
_cell.length_a   1.000
_cell.length_b   1.000
_cell.length_c   1.000
_cell.angle_alpha   90.00
_cell.angle_beta   90.00
_cell.angle_gamma   90.00
#
_symmetry.space_group_name_H-M   'P 1'
#
loop_
_entity.id
_entity.type
_entity.pdbx_description
1 polymer ?
#
loop_
_entity_poly.entity_id
_entity_poly.type
_entity_poly.pdbx_seq_one_letter_code
_entity_poly.pdbx_strand_id
1 'polypeptide(L)'
;MRHPRAMTSVMSGGSFRFDAGAVCLDFAHTGGECSGDTCPLVFVDSSRPGARRWCAMERCGNRHKLRALRARRNELPTKRP
;
A
#
# COMPACT_ATOMS: atom_id res chain seq x y z
N MET A 1 7.38 1.95 19.57
CA MET A 1 8.77 2.43 19.51
C MET A 1 9.07 2.77 18.05
N ARG A 2 9.31 4.05 17.77
CA ARG A 2 9.46 4.61 16.42
C ARG A 2 10.96 4.68 16.12
N HIS A 3 11.49 3.85 15.23
CA HIS A 3 12.89 3.98 14.82
C HIS A 3 13.07 5.26 13.99
N PRO A 4 14.14 6.04 14.20
CA PRO A 4 14.44 7.20 13.38
C PRO A 4 14.86 6.70 11.99
N ARG A 5 14.08 7.03 10.96
CA ARG A 5 14.51 6.81 9.58
C ARG A 5 15.67 7.76 9.30
N ALA A 6 16.86 7.19 9.10
CA ALA A 6 18.03 7.89 8.60
C ALA A 6 17.63 8.61 7.29
N MET A 7 17.45 9.92 7.38
CA MET A 7 17.35 10.79 6.21
C MET A 7 18.77 10.94 5.66
N THR A 8 19.32 9.91 5.03
CA THR A 8 20.51 10.08 4.20
C THR A 8 20.06 10.71 2.89
N SER A 9 20.07 12.03 2.89
CA SER A 9 20.23 12.84 1.69
C SER A 9 21.35 12.27 0.82
N VAL A 10 21.05 11.87 -0.41
CA VAL A 10 22.02 11.85 -1.49
C VAL A 10 21.41 12.65 -2.62
N MET A 11 21.80 13.92 -2.66
CA MET A 11 21.86 14.69 -3.89
C MET A 11 23.14 14.25 -4.64
N SER A 12 23.04 14.22 -5.97
CA SER A 12 24.15 14.13 -6.93
C SER A 12 24.81 12.74 -7.14
N GLY A 13 24.35 12.03 -8.17
CA GLY A 13 25.21 11.15 -9.00
C GLY A 13 25.72 9.83 -8.43
N GLY A 14 25.00 9.17 -7.53
CA GLY A 14 25.45 7.91 -6.87
C GLY A 14 25.05 6.62 -7.60
N SER A 15 25.96 5.66 -7.67
CA SER A 15 25.66 4.27 -8.03
C SER A 15 24.73 3.64 -6.99
N PHE A 16 23.59 3.11 -7.44
CA PHE A 16 22.65 2.40 -6.57
C PHE A 16 23.24 1.05 -6.17
N ARG A 17 23.71 0.93 -4.93
CA ARG A 17 24.08 -0.37 -4.34
C ARG A 17 22.82 -0.97 -3.72
N PHE A 18 22.32 -2.06 -4.28
CA PHE A 18 21.20 -2.80 -3.71
C PHE A 18 21.72 -3.67 -2.55
N ASP A 19 21.38 -3.29 -1.33
CA ASP A 19 21.61 -4.13 -0.15
C ASP A 19 20.40 -5.06 0.05
N ALA A 20 20.58 -6.35 -0.27
CA ALA A 20 19.52 -7.35 -0.13
C ALA A 20 19.08 -7.56 1.33
N GLY A 21 19.98 -7.30 2.30
CA GLY A 21 19.66 -7.38 3.73
C GLY A 21 18.73 -6.25 4.18
N ALA A 22 18.89 -5.05 3.63
CA ALA A 22 17.99 -3.93 3.87
C ALA A 22 16.57 -4.20 3.35
N VAL A 23 16.43 -4.82 2.17
CA VAL A 23 15.13 -5.17 1.58
C VAL A 23 14.34 -6.15 2.46
N CYS A 24 15.04 -7.14 3.06
CA CYS A 24 14.40 -8.09 3.98
C CYS A 24 13.89 -7.39 5.25
N LEU A 25 14.66 -6.45 5.79
CA LEU A 25 14.28 -5.70 6.99
C LEU A 25 13.10 -4.74 6.73
N ASP A 26 13.05 -4.11 5.54
CA ASP A 26 11.95 -3.24 5.14
C ASP A 26 10.62 -4.01 4.97
N PHE A 27 10.66 -5.23 4.43
CA PHE A 27 9.49 -6.12 4.40
C PHE A 27 9.03 -6.50 5.80
N ALA A 28 9.96 -6.78 6.72
CA ALA A 28 9.62 -7.17 8.09
C ALA A 28 9.05 -6.00 8.93
N HIS A 29 9.51 -4.77 8.69
CA HIS A 29 9.12 -3.61 9.52
C HIS A 29 7.98 -2.77 8.96
N THR A 30 7.84 -2.72 7.63
CA THR A 30 6.85 -1.87 6.95
C THR A 30 5.98 -2.63 5.97
N GLY A 31 6.19 -3.95 5.84
CA GLY A 31 5.37 -4.79 5.01
C GLY A 31 4.04 -5.17 5.67
N GLY A 32 3.03 -5.42 4.84
CA GLY A 32 1.72 -5.85 5.31
C GLY A 32 1.01 -6.74 4.29
N GLU A 33 0.04 -7.49 4.78
CA GLU A 33 -0.88 -8.26 3.94
C GLU A 33 -1.90 -7.34 3.28
N CYS A 34 -2.25 -7.65 2.03
CA CYS A 34 -3.30 -6.93 1.34
C CYS A 34 -4.65 -7.15 2.03
N SER A 35 -5.35 -6.07 2.38
CA SER A 35 -6.66 -6.13 3.03
C SER A 35 -7.82 -6.59 2.10
N GLY A 36 -7.50 -7.13 0.93
CA GLY A 36 -8.51 -7.61 -0.03
C GLY A 36 -8.84 -9.08 0.22
N ASP A 37 -10.11 -9.42 0.33
CA ASP A 37 -10.61 -10.73 0.80
C ASP A 37 -9.96 -11.97 0.17
N THR A 38 -9.52 -11.87 -1.09
CA THR A 38 -8.95 -13.00 -1.86
C THR A 38 -7.57 -12.68 -2.44
N CYS A 39 -6.85 -11.71 -1.87
CA CYS A 39 -5.57 -11.27 -2.41
C CYS A 39 -4.38 -11.81 -1.58
N PRO A 40 -3.64 -12.82 -2.05
CA PRO A 40 -2.53 -13.43 -1.31
C PRO A 40 -1.24 -12.61 -1.34
N LEU A 41 -1.30 -11.35 -1.79
CA LEU A 41 -0.10 -10.52 -1.99
C LEU A 41 0.24 -9.73 -0.74
N VAL A 42 1.52 -9.69 -0.44
CA VAL A 42 2.13 -8.77 0.54
C VAL A 42 2.71 -7.55 -0.17
N PHE A 43 2.86 -6.44 0.55
CA PHE A 43 3.48 -5.23 0.04
C PHE A 43 4.44 -4.64 1.06
N VAL A 44 5.38 -3.83 0.60
CA VAL A 44 6.22 -2.96 1.44
C VAL A 44 5.65 -1.55 1.41
N ASP A 45 5.40 -0.96 2.58
CA ASP A 45 5.04 0.45 2.66
C ASP A 45 6.27 1.35 2.74
N SER A 46 6.73 1.82 1.58
CA SER A 46 7.78 2.83 1.51
C SER A 46 7.27 4.25 1.77
N SER A 47 5.96 4.46 1.92
CA SER A 47 5.39 5.80 2.15
C SER A 47 5.75 6.34 3.53
N ARG A 48 5.97 7.66 3.62
CA ARG A 48 6.22 8.36 4.90
C ARG A 48 5.15 8.11 5.98
N PRO A 49 3.83 8.13 5.67
CA PRO A 49 2.81 7.89 6.68
C PRO A 49 2.63 6.42 7.05
N GLY A 50 3.17 5.45 6.30
CA GLY A 50 3.04 4.03 6.64
C GLY A 50 1.58 3.54 6.66
N ALA A 51 0.71 4.14 5.87
CA ALA A 51 -0.75 3.96 5.93
C ALA A 51 -1.32 3.12 4.77
N ARG A 52 -0.46 2.44 3.99
CA ARG A 52 -0.90 1.60 2.88
C ARG A 52 -1.60 0.35 3.42
N ARG A 53 -2.75 0.02 2.83
CA ARG A 53 -3.58 -1.15 3.19
C ARG A 53 -3.75 -2.15 2.05
N TRP A 54 -3.21 -1.81 0.88
CA TRP A 54 -3.47 -2.52 -0.38
C TRP A 54 -2.16 -2.81 -1.09
N CYS A 55 -2.06 -4.01 -1.68
CA CYS A 55 -0.86 -4.41 -2.41
C CYS A 55 -0.52 -3.43 -3.54
N ALA A 56 -1.52 -2.99 -4.29
CA ALA A 56 -1.42 -1.96 -5.32
C ALA A 56 -2.73 -1.17 -5.42
N MET A 57 -2.62 0.14 -5.66
CA MET A 57 -3.79 1.00 -5.84
C MET A 57 -4.58 0.59 -7.08
N GLU A 58 -3.89 0.29 -8.18
CA GLU A 58 -4.48 -0.11 -9.46
C GLU A 58 -5.31 -1.40 -9.37
N ARG A 59 -4.93 -2.33 -8.49
CA ARG A 59 -5.59 -3.63 -8.34
C ARG A 59 -6.56 -3.65 -7.16
N CYS A 60 -6.05 -3.67 -5.94
CA CYS A 60 -6.87 -3.84 -4.73
C CYS A 60 -7.56 -2.54 -4.30
N GLY A 61 -6.87 -1.40 -4.44
CA GLY A 61 -7.46 -0.09 -4.14
C GLY A 61 -8.68 0.21 -5.01
N ASN A 62 -8.58 0.00 -6.32
CA ASN A 62 -9.68 0.21 -7.27
C ASN A 62 -10.84 -0.77 -7.05
N ARG A 63 -10.56 -2.05 -6.78
CA ARG A 63 -11.59 -3.03 -6.43
C ARG A 63 -12.40 -2.62 -5.19
N HIS A 64 -11.71 -2.15 -4.15
CA HIS A 64 -12.37 -1.66 -2.95
C HIS A 64 -13.24 -0.42 -3.23
N LYS A 65 -12.72 0.56 -4.01
CA LYS A 65 -13.50 1.74 -4.43
C LYS A 65 -14.77 1.36 -5.20
N LEU A 66 -14.66 0.40 -6.14
CA LEU A 66 -15.81 -0.08 -6.91
C LEU A 66 -16.84 -0.79 -6.02
N ARG A 67 -16.41 -1.62 -5.06
CA ARG A 67 -17.32 -2.26 -4.11
C ARG A 67 -18.05 -1.22 -3.26
N ALA A 68 -17.35 -0.23 -2.73
CA ALA A 68 -17.95 0.85 -1.96
C ALA A 68 -18.95 1.66 -2.79
N LEU A 69 -18.62 1.96 -4.06
CA LEU A 69 -19.54 2.63 -4.99
C LEU A 69 -20.80 1.80 -5.26
N ARG A 70 -20.65 0.48 -5.47
CA ARG A 70 -21.77 -0.43 -5.70
C ARG A 70 -22.68 -0.54 -4.48
N ALA A 71 -22.11 -0.65 -3.28
CA ALA A 71 -22.86 -0.68 -2.02
C ALA A 71 -23.72 0.58 -1.87
N ARG A 72 -23.12 1.77 -2.02
CA ARG A 72 -23.84 3.06 -1.97
C ARG A 72 -24.93 3.17 -3.05
N ARG A 73 -24.67 2.66 -4.27
CA ARG A 73 -25.68 2.68 -5.34
C ARG A 73 -26.87 1.77 -5.05
N ASN A 74 -26.65 0.66 -4.35
CA ASN A 74 -27.71 -0.26 -3.95
C ASN A 74 -28.56 0.30 -2.78
N GLU A 75 -27.98 1.18 -1.97
CA GLU A 75 -28.69 1.89 -0.89
C GLU A 75 -29.51 3.08 -1.39
N LEU A 76 -29.23 3.60 -2.58
CA LEU A 76 -30.06 4.63 -3.20
C LEU A 76 -31.37 3.99 -3.69
N PRO A 77 -32.54 4.51 -3.28
CA PRO A 77 -33.81 4.01 -3.78
C PRO A 77 -33.82 4.20 -5.29
N THR A 78 -33.88 3.09 -6.03
CA THR A 78 -33.99 3.10 -7.48
C THR A 78 -35.24 3.89 -7.83
N LYS A 79 -35.11 5.15 -8.29
CA LYS A 79 -36.25 5.87 -8.86
C LYS A 79 -36.67 5.09 -10.10
N ARG A 80 -37.77 4.38 -9.95
CA ARG A 80 -38.48 3.63 -10.98
C ARG A 80 -39.24 4.64 -11.86
N PRO A 81 -39.10 4.64 -13.19
CA PRO A 81 -40.10 5.26 -14.05
C PRO A 81 -41.40 4.45 -14.00
#